data_AF-A0A7C3TZH3-F1
#
_entry.id   AF-A0A7C3TZH3-F1
#
_cell.length_a   1.000
_cell.length_b   1.000
_cell.length_c   1.000
_cell.angle_alpha   90.00
_cell.angle_beta   90.00
_cell.angle_gamma   90.00
#
_symmetry.space_group_name_H-M   'P 1'
#
loop_
_entity.id
_entity.type
_entity.pdbx_description
1 polymer ?
#
loop_
_entity_poly.entity_id
_entity_poly.type
_entity_poly.pdbx_seq_one_letter_code
_entity_poly.pdbx_strand_id
1 'polypeptide(L)'
;MKRIIPVLSLRAKRSNPLSHLKTSFLAALLLLVTTLLASCAPVDLNPPVPVYDTGVDPNAWVKIPAGEFYFGQHNEIETTDAYEIMVTDVTVAQYVDFLNAALADGMVKISGEYAVGFYPGDPFHGKKHELRIDPGDYPFVPLNDPASRFTFDGQHFAVRPGWENHPMTNVSWFGAWGYCGYYGWRLPTELEWEKAARGSDTRPFPWGEEITRQHANFYASRDPF
;
A
#
# COMPACT_ATOMS: atom_id res chain seq x y z
N MET A 1 83.37 -38.29 54.79
CA MET A 1 83.35 -37.35 53.65
C MET A 1 82.40 -37.90 52.60
N LYS A 2 81.47 -37.07 52.09
CA LYS A 2 80.36 -37.31 51.12
C LYS A 2 78.94 -37.42 51.70
N ARG A 3 78.06 -36.68 51.00
CA ARG A 3 76.58 -36.79 50.80
C ARG A 3 75.74 -35.79 51.58
N ILE A 4 74.67 -35.16 51.07
CA ILE A 4 74.00 -34.99 49.75
C ILE A 4 73.06 -33.78 49.99
N ILE A 5 72.90 -32.90 49.00
CA ILE A 5 71.98 -31.74 49.00
C ILE A 5 70.55 -32.21 48.70
N PRO A 6 69.48 -31.74 49.38
CA PRO A 6 68.15 -31.73 48.79
C PRO A 6 67.89 -30.36 48.14
N VAL A 7 67.75 -30.40 46.82
CA VAL A 7 67.31 -29.30 45.97
C VAL A 7 65.83 -29.03 46.23
N LEU A 8 65.49 -27.86 46.78
CA LEU A 8 64.11 -27.38 46.77
C LEU A 8 63.75 -26.89 45.37
N SER A 9 62.88 -27.64 44.69
CA SER A 9 62.34 -27.29 43.38
C SER A 9 61.31 -26.16 43.53
N LEU A 10 61.74 -24.92 43.26
CA LEU A 10 60.84 -23.78 43.02
C LEU A 10 60.18 -23.95 41.64
N ARG A 11 59.04 -24.65 41.61
CA ARG A 11 58.22 -24.78 40.41
C ARG A 11 57.46 -23.47 40.21
N ALA A 12 58.04 -22.52 39.47
CA ALA A 12 57.33 -21.34 39.00
C ALA A 12 56.10 -21.78 38.19
N LYS A 13 54.90 -21.43 38.67
CA LYS A 13 53.62 -21.69 38.01
C LYS A 13 53.57 -20.81 36.76
N ARG A 14 54.14 -21.27 35.64
CA ARG A 14 54.05 -20.60 34.35
C ARG A 14 52.57 -20.53 33.96
N SER A 15 51.94 -19.37 34.08
CA SER A 15 50.65 -19.09 33.47
C SER A 15 50.81 -19.25 31.97
N ASN A 16 50.14 -20.23 31.39
CA ASN A 16 50.26 -20.54 29.97
C ASN A 16 49.54 -19.44 29.16
N PRO A 17 50.24 -18.56 28.41
CA PRO A 17 49.58 -17.47 27.68
C PRO A 17 48.54 -17.97 26.67
N LEU A 18 48.65 -19.23 26.24
CA LEU A 18 47.67 -19.92 25.39
C LEU A 18 46.31 -20.18 26.07
N SER A 19 46.21 -20.19 27.42
CA SER A 19 44.92 -20.40 28.10
C SER A 19 44.03 -19.16 28.08
N HIS A 20 44.63 -17.98 28.18
CA HIS A 20 43.93 -16.69 28.06
C HIS A 20 43.45 -16.44 26.63
N LEU A 21 44.29 -16.73 25.63
CA LEU A 21 43.90 -16.60 24.22
C LEU A 21 42.74 -17.53 23.84
N LYS A 22 42.71 -18.77 24.35
CA LYS A 22 41.61 -19.72 24.13
C LYS A 22 40.31 -19.31 24.81
N THR A 23 40.37 -18.75 26.02
CA THR A 23 39.16 -18.30 26.74
C THR A 23 38.58 -17.02 26.11
N SER A 24 39.42 -16.09 25.64
CA SER A 24 38.97 -14.91 24.89
C SER A 24 38.39 -15.26 23.52
N PHE A 25 38.95 -16.22 22.79
CA PHE A 25 38.38 -16.71 21.53
C PHE A 25 37.04 -17.42 21.74
N LEU A 26 36.92 -18.25 22.77
CA LEU A 26 35.68 -18.96 23.07
C LEU A 26 34.58 -17.98 23.52
N ALA A 27 34.93 -16.97 24.32
CA ALA A 27 34.01 -15.91 24.71
C ALA A 27 33.56 -15.06 23.51
N ALA A 28 34.47 -14.68 22.61
CA ALA A 28 34.14 -13.93 21.39
C ALA A 28 33.28 -14.76 20.44
N LEU A 29 33.56 -16.06 20.30
CA LEU A 29 32.75 -16.98 19.49
C LEU A 29 31.36 -17.18 20.10
N LEU A 30 31.25 -17.31 21.42
CA LEU A 30 29.97 -17.42 22.12
C LEU A 30 29.16 -16.13 21.98
N LEU A 31 29.81 -14.95 22.09
CA LEU A 31 29.17 -13.66 21.87
C LEU A 31 28.64 -13.54 20.43
N LEU A 32 29.46 -13.91 19.44
CA LEU A 32 29.11 -13.91 18.02
C LEU A 32 27.93 -14.87 17.74
N VAL A 33 27.95 -16.07 18.32
CA VAL A 33 26.86 -17.05 18.21
C VAL A 33 25.60 -16.52 18.90
N THR A 34 25.69 -15.87 20.05
CA THR A 34 24.50 -15.25 20.69
C THR A 34 23.94 -14.08 19.88
N THR A 35 24.78 -13.27 19.24
CA THR A 35 24.32 -12.19 18.35
C THR A 35 23.70 -12.73 17.06
N LEU A 36 24.23 -13.84 16.52
CA LEU A 36 23.67 -14.54 15.35
C LEU A 36 22.37 -15.29 15.67
N LEU A 37 22.20 -15.77 16.90
CA LEU A 37 20.94 -16.42 17.34
C LEU A 37 19.87 -15.40 17.76
N ALA A 38 20.26 -14.19 18.18
CA ALA A 38 19.35 -13.10 18.49
C ALA A 38 18.85 -12.33 17.24
N SER A 39 19.45 -12.55 16.07
CA SER A 39 19.00 -11.93 14.81
C SER A 39 17.74 -12.59 14.22
N CYS A 40 17.26 -13.67 14.83
CA CYS A 40 16.00 -14.32 14.48
C CYS A 40 14.86 -13.80 15.36
N ALA A 41 14.70 -12.47 15.47
CA ALA A 41 13.42 -11.94 15.91
C ALA A 41 12.41 -12.17 14.77
N PRO A 42 11.20 -12.71 15.03
CA PRO A 42 10.16 -12.73 14.01
C PRO A 42 9.94 -11.31 13.52
N VAL A 43 9.91 -11.12 12.19
CA VAL A 43 9.49 -9.86 11.60
C VAL A 43 8.04 -9.65 12.01
N ASP A 44 7.76 -8.60 12.76
CA ASP A 44 6.40 -8.15 12.95
C ASP A 44 5.84 -7.79 11.57
N LEU A 45 4.82 -8.53 11.12
CA LEU A 45 4.16 -8.30 9.85
C LEU A 45 3.10 -7.20 9.95
N ASN A 46 2.78 -6.75 11.17
CA ASN A 46 1.80 -5.69 11.43
C ASN A 46 2.42 -4.56 12.30
N PRO A 47 3.62 -4.05 11.96
CA PRO A 47 4.16 -2.92 12.70
C PRO A 47 3.21 -1.72 12.53
N PRO A 48 3.11 -0.83 13.53
CA PRO A 48 2.33 0.40 13.39
C PRO A 48 2.79 1.17 12.16
N VAL A 49 1.86 1.48 11.26
CA VAL A 49 2.15 2.26 10.06
C VAL A 49 2.44 3.70 10.48
N PRO A 50 3.56 4.30 10.04
CA PRO A 50 3.83 5.70 10.33
C PRO A 50 2.79 6.59 9.63
N VAL A 51 2.20 7.51 10.38
CA VAL A 51 1.25 8.49 9.85
C VAL A 51 1.99 9.79 9.55
N TYR A 52 1.77 10.32 8.34
CA TYR A 52 2.36 11.58 7.90
C TYR A 52 1.26 12.61 7.66
N ASP A 53 1.45 13.82 8.16
CA ASP A 53 0.63 14.97 7.77
C ASP A 53 1.15 15.49 6.43
N THR A 54 0.36 15.30 5.38
CA THR A 54 0.69 15.74 4.02
C THR A 54 0.31 17.20 3.78
N GLY A 55 -0.52 17.80 4.64
CA GLY A 55 -1.16 19.09 4.40
C GLY A 55 -2.17 19.09 3.24
N VAL A 56 -2.49 17.92 2.67
CA VAL A 56 -3.45 17.76 1.57
C VAL A 56 -4.80 17.36 2.15
N ASP A 57 -5.85 18.11 1.81
CA ASP A 57 -7.23 17.76 2.17
C ASP A 57 -7.74 16.63 1.26
N PRO A 58 -8.05 15.42 1.79
CA PRO A 58 -8.55 14.30 0.99
C PRO A 58 -9.96 14.51 0.43
N ASN A 59 -10.67 15.56 0.87
CA ASN A 59 -11.97 15.95 0.32
C ASN A 59 -11.84 17.04 -0.74
N ALA A 60 -10.62 17.49 -1.06
CA ALA A 60 -10.43 18.55 -2.03
C ALA A 60 -10.74 18.09 -3.46
N TRP A 61 -11.44 18.97 -4.18
CA TRP A 61 -11.69 18.86 -5.61
C TRP A 61 -10.98 20.00 -6.33
N VAL A 62 -10.53 19.72 -7.55
CA VAL A 62 -9.94 20.73 -8.42
C VAL A 62 -10.69 20.80 -9.73
N LYS A 63 -10.90 22.02 -10.22
CA LYS A 63 -11.50 22.28 -11.52
C LYS A 63 -10.44 22.20 -12.61
N ILE A 64 -10.66 21.33 -13.59
CA ILE A 64 -9.89 21.27 -14.82
C ILE A 64 -10.61 22.08 -15.90
N PRO A 65 -9.95 23.05 -16.55
CA PRO A 65 -10.59 23.86 -17.58
C PRO A 65 -10.86 23.08 -18.85
N ALA A 66 -11.91 23.47 -19.58
CA ALA A 66 -12.17 22.98 -20.93
C ALA A 66 -11.00 23.32 -21.86
N GLY A 67 -10.81 22.52 -22.90
CA GLY A 67 -9.85 22.81 -23.97
C GLY A 67 -8.97 21.63 -24.36
N GLU A 68 -8.09 21.92 -25.31
CA GLU A 68 -7.22 20.94 -25.94
C GLU A 68 -6.05 20.52 -25.03
N PHE A 69 -5.60 19.28 -25.20
CA PHE A 69 -4.38 18.74 -24.60
C PHE A 69 -3.80 17.62 -25.48
N TYR A 70 -2.55 17.23 -25.19
CA TYR A 70 -1.92 16.09 -25.84
C TYR A 70 -2.30 14.79 -25.13
N PHE A 71 -2.89 13.84 -25.85
CA PHE A 71 -3.36 12.55 -25.35
C PHE A 71 -2.52 11.38 -25.87
N GLY A 72 -2.30 10.41 -24.98
CA GLY A 72 -1.62 9.16 -25.26
C GLY A 72 -0.12 9.32 -25.55
N GLN A 73 0.53 8.19 -25.85
CA GLN A 73 1.95 8.15 -26.17
C GLN A 73 2.30 8.81 -27.52
N HIS A 74 1.31 9.03 -28.39
CA HIS A 74 1.49 9.61 -29.71
C HIS A 74 1.17 11.11 -29.74
N ASN A 75 0.80 11.70 -28.59
CA ASN A 75 0.47 13.12 -28.45
C ASN A 75 -0.61 13.58 -29.45
N GLU A 76 -1.69 12.80 -29.56
CA GLU A 76 -2.86 13.20 -30.34
C GLU A 76 -3.53 14.39 -29.66
N ILE A 77 -4.08 15.34 -30.43
CA ILE A 77 -4.75 16.50 -29.84
C ILE A 77 -6.20 16.12 -29.58
N GLU A 78 -6.56 16.05 -28.31
CA GLU A 78 -7.91 15.76 -27.84
C GLU A 78 -8.47 16.93 -27.03
N THR A 79 -9.78 16.98 -26.84
CA THR A 79 -10.44 18.04 -26.09
C THR A 79 -11.39 17.47 -25.05
N THR A 80 -11.51 18.17 -23.92
CA THR A 80 -12.52 17.89 -22.91
C THR A 80 -13.29 19.17 -22.59
N ASP A 81 -14.52 19.00 -22.11
CA ASP A 81 -15.22 20.05 -21.38
C ASP A 81 -14.50 20.35 -20.05
N ALA A 82 -15.00 21.35 -19.31
CA ALA A 82 -14.55 21.61 -17.95
C ALA A 82 -15.21 20.60 -16.99
N TYR A 83 -14.44 20.08 -16.04
CA TYR A 83 -14.91 19.12 -15.05
C TYR A 83 -14.17 19.33 -13.73
N GLU A 84 -14.61 18.63 -12.70
CA GLU A 84 -13.92 18.55 -11.42
C GLU A 84 -13.44 17.12 -11.19
N ILE A 85 -12.30 16.99 -10.54
CA ILE A 85 -11.72 15.71 -10.13
C ILE A 85 -11.14 15.84 -8.72
N MET A 86 -11.20 14.77 -7.94
CA MET A 86 -10.57 14.76 -6.61
C MET A 86 -9.06 14.96 -6.74
N VAL A 87 -8.49 15.70 -5.79
CA VAL A 87 -7.03 15.95 -5.73
C VAL A 87 -6.27 14.69 -5.29
N THR A 88 -6.92 13.83 -4.51
CA THR A 88 -6.37 12.56 -4.04
C THR A 88 -7.24 11.40 -4.49
N ASP A 89 -6.68 10.19 -4.45
CA ASP A 89 -7.48 8.96 -4.49
C ASP A 89 -8.48 8.94 -3.33
N VAL A 90 -9.56 8.17 -3.50
CA VAL A 90 -10.51 7.90 -2.41
C VAL A 90 -9.80 7.15 -1.29
N THR A 91 -9.87 7.68 -0.08
CA THR A 91 -9.20 7.12 1.08
C THR A 91 -9.95 5.90 1.64
N VAL A 92 -9.27 5.06 2.41
CA VAL A 92 -9.91 3.93 3.12
C VAL A 92 -11.01 4.44 4.06
N ALA A 93 -10.79 5.56 4.77
CA ALA A 93 -11.80 6.15 5.64
C ALA A 93 -13.06 6.57 4.87
N GLN A 94 -12.91 7.34 3.79
CA GLN A 94 -14.05 7.77 2.95
C GLN A 94 -14.84 6.58 2.38
N TYR A 95 -14.14 5.53 1.93
CA TYR A 95 -14.82 4.35 1.38
C TYR A 95 -15.50 3.51 2.46
N VAL A 96 -14.93 3.38 3.66
CA VAL A 96 -15.57 2.70 4.80
C VAL A 96 -16.83 3.45 5.27
N ASP A 97 -16.79 4.78 5.31
CA ASP A 97 -17.97 5.61 5.61
C ASP A 97 -19.09 5.36 4.59
N PHE A 98 -18.74 5.33 3.31
CA PHE A 98 -19.65 4.93 2.24
C PHE A 98 -20.23 3.52 2.46
N LEU A 99 -19.39 2.51 2.71
CA LEU A 99 -19.88 1.14 2.89
C LEU A 99 -20.86 1.02 4.04
N ASN A 100 -20.61 1.69 5.16
CA ASN A 100 -21.51 1.70 6.32
C ASN A 100 -22.83 2.40 5.98
N ALA A 101 -22.79 3.59 5.37
CA ALA A 101 -24.00 4.34 5.01
C ALA A 101 -24.82 3.60 3.95
N ALA A 102 -24.18 3.12 2.89
CA ALA A 102 -24.84 2.40 1.81
C ALA A 102 -25.37 1.03 2.24
N LEU A 103 -24.74 0.36 3.21
CA LEU A 103 -25.28 -0.86 3.81
C LEU A 103 -26.54 -0.57 4.63
N ALA A 104 -26.54 0.52 5.43
CA ALA A 104 -27.71 0.95 6.20
C ALA A 104 -28.89 1.33 5.30
N ASP A 105 -28.62 1.96 4.15
CA ASP A 105 -29.62 2.35 3.16
C ASP A 105 -30.06 1.19 2.24
N GLY A 106 -29.39 0.04 2.31
CA GLY A 106 -29.67 -1.15 1.50
C GLY A 106 -29.16 -1.10 0.05
N MET A 107 -28.36 -0.09 -0.30
CA MET A 107 -27.68 0.01 -1.60
C MET A 107 -26.54 -1.01 -1.71
N VAL A 108 -25.78 -1.19 -0.62
CA VAL A 108 -24.80 -2.27 -0.46
C VAL A 108 -25.45 -3.41 0.32
N LYS A 109 -25.10 -4.64 -0.06
CA LYS A 109 -25.51 -5.87 0.62
C LYS A 109 -24.29 -6.75 0.87
N ILE A 110 -24.42 -7.68 1.81
CA ILE A 110 -23.44 -8.74 2.02
C ILE A 110 -23.88 -9.99 1.28
N SER A 111 -23.03 -10.52 0.39
CA SER A 111 -23.29 -11.74 -0.37
C SER A 111 -22.04 -12.63 -0.35
N GLY A 112 -22.11 -13.71 0.41
CA GLY A 112 -20.96 -14.59 0.63
C GLY A 112 -19.78 -13.84 1.26
N GLU A 113 -18.67 -13.81 0.54
CA GLU A 113 -17.41 -13.18 0.99
C GLU A 113 -17.23 -11.74 0.50
N TYR A 114 -18.29 -11.11 -0.03
CA TYR A 114 -18.22 -9.78 -0.64
C TYR A 114 -19.28 -8.84 -0.10
N ALA A 115 -18.91 -7.56 0.00
CA ALA A 115 -19.88 -6.49 -0.13
C ALA A 115 -20.21 -6.36 -1.62
N VAL A 116 -21.50 -6.33 -1.97
CA VAL A 116 -22.00 -6.24 -3.34
C VAL A 116 -22.98 -5.08 -3.47
N GLY A 117 -23.12 -4.54 -4.68
CA GLY A 117 -24.15 -3.56 -5.00
C GLY A 117 -24.73 -3.79 -6.39
N PHE A 118 -25.94 -3.28 -6.62
CA PHE A 118 -26.63 -3.46 -7.90
C PHE A 118 -26.00 -2.61 -9.00
N TYR A 119 -25.67 -3.23 -10.13
CA TYR A 119 -25.29 -2.58 -11.37
C TYR A 119 -26.36 -2.85 -12.43
N PRO A 120 -26.84 -1.84 -13.18
CA PRO A 120 -27.91 -2.00 -14.16
C PRO A 120 -27.51 -2.79 -15.42
N GLY A 121 -26.22 -3.08 -15.61
CA GLY A 121 -25.70 -3.73 -16.80
C GLY A 121 -25.42 -2.75 -17.95
N ASP A 122 -24.68 -3.24 -18.94
CA ASP A 122 -24.27 -2.46 -20.11
C ASP A 122 -24.98 -2.93 -21.37
N PRO A 123 -25.23 -2.03 -22.35
CA PRO A 123 -25.67 -2.43 -23.68
C PRO A 123 -24.66 -3.38 -24.33
N PHE A 124 -25.13 -4.53 -24.80
CA PHE A 124 -24.29 -5.53 -25.48
C PHE A 124 -24.53 -5.53 -26.99
N HIS A 125 -23.48 -5.28 -27.77
CA HIS A 125 -23.54 -5.11 -29.22
C HIS A 125 -22.98 -6.30 -30.02
N GLY A 126 -22.49 -7.34 -29.34
CA GLY A 126 -21.91 -8.54 -29.96
C GLY A 126 -20.61 -8.27 -30.74
N LYS A 127 -19.83 -7.26 -30.36
CA LYS A 127 -18.53 -6.95 -30.98
C LYS A 127 -17.44 -7.92 -30.50
N LYS A 128 -16.39 -8.07 -31.32
CA LYS A 128 -15.23 -8.88 -30.96
C LYS A 128 -14.57 -8.29 -29.70
N HIS A 129 -14.33 -9.13 -28.69
CA HIS A 129 -13.80 -8.76 -27.37
C HIS A 129 -14.77 -7.97 -26.47
N GLU A 130 -16.05 -7.85 -26.82
CA GLU A 130 -17.06 -7.30 -25.91
C GLU A 130 -17.48 -8.36 -24.89
N LEU A 131 -17.48 -7.99 -23.61
CA LEU A 131 -18.00 -8.82 -22.53
C LEU A 131 -19.42 -8.37 -22.20
N ARG A 132 -20.32 -9.34 -22.03
CA ARG A 132 -21.69 -9.06 -21.60
C ARG A 132 -21.70 -8.79 -20.10
N ILE A 133 -22.29 -7.66 -19.70
CA ILE A 133 -22.49 -7.26 -18.30
C ILE A 133 -23.99 -7.08 -18.11
N ASP A 134 -24.65 -8.09 -17.55
CA ASP A 134 -26.10 -8.07 -17.31
C ASP A 134 -26.44 -7.33 -16.01
N PRO A 135 -27.68 -6.84 -15.83
CA PRO A 135 -28.13 -6.30 -14.56
C PRO A 135 -27.98 -7.32 -13.43
N GLY A 136 -27.44 -6.91 -12.28
CA GLY A 136 -27.24 -7.81 -11.14
C GLY A 136 -26.45 -7.19 -9.99
N ASP A 137 -26.25 -7.97 -8.93
CA ASP A 137 -25.38 -7.58 -7.81
C ASP A 137 -23.93 -7.95 -8.14
N TYR A 138 -23.03 -6.95 -8.14
CA TYR A 138 -21.61 -7.13 -8.45
C TYR A 138 -20.74 -6.87 -7.21
N PRO A 139 -19.61 -7.58 -7.06
CA PRO A 139 -18.67 -7.35 -5.96
C PRO A 139 -18.15 -5.92 -5.94
N PHE A 140 -18.16 -5.29 -4.76
CA PHE A 140 -17.51 -4.01 -4.49
C PHE A 140 -16.13 -4.24 -3.87
N VAL A 141 -16.10 -4.95 -2.73
CA VAL A 141 -14.88 -5.29 -2.00
C VAL A 141 -15.00 -6.70 -1.38
N PRO A 142 -13.90 -7.46 -1.25
CA PRO A 142 -13.87 -8.70 -0.48
C PRO A 142 -13.86 -8.41 1.03
N LEU A 143 -14.58 -9.21 1.80
CA LEU A 143 -14.70 -9.08 3.27
C LEU A 143 -13.56 -9.80 4.02
N ASN A 144 -13.01 -10.86 3.42
CA ASN A 144 -12.06 -11.78 4.05
C ASN A 144 -10.71 -11.83 3.33
N ASP A 145 -10.24 -10.71 2.80
CA ASP A 145 -8.91 -10.62 2.17
C ASP A 145 -7.88 -10.06 3.17
N PRO A 146 -6.76 -10.77 3.45
CA PRO A 146 -5.74 -10.29 4.38
C PRO A 146 -5.10 -8.96 3.95
N ALA A 147 -5.08 -8.65 2.65
CA ALA A 147 -4.57 -7.40 2.10
C ALA A 147 -5.57 -6.22 2.20
N SER A 148 -6.82 -6.45 2.60
CA SER A 148 -7.77 -5.36 2.85
C SER A 148 -7.32 -4.48 4.01
N ARG A 149 -7.43 -3.16 3.84
CA ARG A 149 -7.05 -2.12 4.82
C ARG A 149 -8.18 -1.76 5.80
N PHE A 150 -9.25 -2.56 5.79
CA PHE A 150 -10.40 -2.42 6.68
C PHE A 150 -10.75 -3.79 7.27
N THR A 151 -11.70 -3.82 8.19
CA THR A 151 -12.30 -5.02 8.79
C THR A 151 -13.82 -4.93 8.70
N PHE A 152 -14.49 -6.08 8.70
CA PHE A 152 -15.95 -6.18 8.80
C PHE A 152 -16.29 -7.18 9.91
N ASP A 153 -17.09 -6.77 10.88
CA ASP A 153 -17.46 -7.61 12.05
C ASP A 153 -18.77 -8.40 11.86
N GLY A 154 -19.35 -8.33 10.67
CA GLY A 154 -20.67 -8.88 10.35
C GLY A 154 -21.79 -7.82 10.33
N GLN A 155 -21.53 -6.63 10.88
CA GLN A 155 -22.48 -5.52 10.90
C GLN A 155 -21.86 -4.20 10.43
N HIS A 156 -20.63 -3.90 10.84
CA HIS A 156 -19.97 -2.62 10.58
C HIS A 156 -18.60 -2.82 9.94
N PHE A 157 -18.28 -1.92 9.02
CA PHE A 157 -16.95 -1.74 8.48
C PHE A 157 -16.16 -0.80 9.39
N ALA A 158 -14.89 -1.13 9.62
CA ALA A 158 -13.96 -0.29 10.36
C ALA A 158 -12.61 -0.21 9.64
N VAL A 159 -11.99 0.96 9.63
CA VAL A 159 -10.65 1.15 9.08
C VAL A 159 -9.63 0.45 9.99
N ARG A 160 -8.61 -0.19 9.41
CA ARG A 160 -7.46 -0.66 10.21
C ARG A 160 -6.65 0.57 10.67
N PRO A 161 -6.28 0.66 11.96
CA PRO A 161 -5.56 1.82 12.48
C PRO A 161 -4.30 2.14 11.67
N GLY A 162 -4.13 3.41 11.30
CA GLY A 162 -3.00 3.92 10.52
C GLY A 162 -3.19 3.88 9.01
N TRP A 163 -4.31 3.35 8.50
CA TRP A 163 -4.63 3.28 7.07
C TRP A 163 -5.69 4.29 6.61
N GLU A 164 -6.15 5.17 7.49
CA GLU A 164 -7.28 6.07 7.28
C GLU A 164 -7.12 6.92 6.02
N ASN A 165 -5.93 7.50 5.82
CA ASN A 165 -5.61 8.39 4.71
C ASN A 165 -4.93 7.68 3.52
N HIS A 166 -4.79 6.36 3.57
CA HIS A 166 -4.25 5.62 2.43
C HIS A 166 -5.32 5.47 1.34
N PRO A 167 -4.93 5.30 0.06
CA PRO A 167 -5.88 5.00 -0.99
C PRO A 167 -6.59 3.68 -0.67
N MET A 168 -7.90 3.65 -0.92
CA MET A 168 -8.68 2.42 -0.87
C MET A 168 -8.16 1.45 -1.93
N THR A 169 -7.94 0.19 -1.54
CA THR A 169 -7.45 -0.89 -2.41
C THR A 169 -8.38 -2.09 -2.34
N ASN A 170 -8.17 -3.08 -3.21
CA ASN A 170 -9.05 -4.25 -3.35
C ASN A 170 -10.51 -3.88 -3.64
N VAL A 171 -10.71 -2.77 -4.35
CA VAL A 171 -12.01 -2.30 -4.83
C VAL A 171 -12.17 -2.67 -6.30
N SER A 172 -13.33 -3.21 -6.67
CA SER A 172 -13.65 -3.48 -8.06
C SER A 172 -14.04 -2.19 -8.80
N TRP A 173 -14.08 -2.23 -10.13
CA TRP A 173 -14.65 -1.12 -10.90
C TRP A 173 -16.10 -0.82 -10.51
N PHE A 174 -16.92 -1.85 -10.25
CA PHE A 174 -18.31 -1.69 -9.80
C PHE A 174 -18.40 -1.03 -8.42
N GLY A 175 -17.47 -1.33 -7.52
CA GLY A 175 -17.38 -0.67 -6.20
C GLY A 175 -17.03 0.81 -6.32
N ALA A 176 -16.05 1.14 -7.17
CA ALA A 176 -15.69 2.53 -7.45
C ALA A 176 -16.85 3.30 -8.13
N TRP A 177 -17.53 2.67 -9.10
CA TRP A 177 -18.72 3.23 -9.73
C TRP A 177 -19.86 3.44 -8.72
N GLY A 178 -20.10 2.46 -7.86
CA GLY A 178 -21.13 2.52 -6.81
C GLY A 178 -20.85 3.62 -5.79
N TYR A 179 -19.60 3.78 -5.36
CA TYR A 179 -19.16 4.87 -4.49
C TYR A 179 -19.44 6.23 -5.14
N CYS A 180 -18.99 6.44 -6.38
CA CYS A 180 -19.25 7.69 -7.09
C CYS A 180 -20.76 7.96 -7.22
N GLY A 181 -21.53 6.94 -7.64
CA GLY A 181 -22.97 7.07 -7.83
C GLY A 181 -23.73 7.40 -6.54
N TYR A 182 -23.31 6.85 -5.40
CA TYR A 182 -23.93 7.12 -4.09
C TYR A 182 -23.85 8.60 -3.70
N TYR A 183 -22.74 9.27 -4.03
CA TYR A 183 -22.55 10.70 -3.78
C TYR A 183 -23.00 11.61 -4.94
N GLY A 184 -23.63 11.06 -5.99
CA GLY A 184 -24.03 11.82 -7.17
C GLY A 184 -22.86 12.25 -8.06
N TRP A 185 -21.72 11.57 -7.96
CA TRP A 185 -20.54 11.77 -8.79
C TRP A 185 -20.43 10.70 -9.88
N ARG A 186 -19.32 10.71 -10.61
CA ARG A 186 -18.98 9.69 -11.61
C ARG A 186 -17.48 9.42 -11.61
N LEU A 187 -17.09 8.28 -12.18
CA LEU A 187 -15.70 8.03 -12.54
C LEU A 187 -15.25 8.99 -13.65
N PRO A 188 -13.96 9.41 -13.67
CA PRO A 188 -13.41 10.13 -14.80
C PRO A 188 -13.34 9.23 -16.02
N THR A 189 -13.48 9.81 -17.20
CA THR A 189 -13.10 9.14 -18.45
C THR A 189 -11.57 9.05 -18.55
N GLU A 190 -11.05 8.21 -19.43
CA GLU A 190 -9.60 8.13 -19.67
C GLU A 190 -9.01 9.48 -20.11
N LEU A 191 -9.71 10.21 -21.00
CA LEU A 191 -9.31 11.55 -21.46
C LEU A 191 -9.23 12.54 -20.29
N GLU A 192 -10.24 12.56 -19.42
CA GLU A 192 -10.27 13.43 -18.25
C GLU A 192 -9.18 13.06 -17.23
N TRP A 193 -8.94 11.75 -17.03
CA TRP A 193 -7.91 11.29 -16.12
C TRP A 193 -6.51 11.69 -16.61
N GLU A 194 -6.21 11.46 -17.89
CA GLU A 194 -4.91 11.82 -18.45
C GLU A 194 -4.71 13.33 -18.50
N LYS A 195 -5.72 14.11 -18.89
CA LYS A 195 -5.62 15.58 -18.91
C LYS A 195 -5.33 16.15 -17.52
N ALA A 196 -5.98 15.61 -16.48
CA ALA A 196 -5.73 16.02 -15.11
C ALA A 196 -4.31 15.66 -14.64
N ALA A 197 -3.81 14.48 -15.00
CA ALA A 197 -2.47 14.02 -14.62
C ALA A 197 -1.34 14.72 -15.39
N ARG A 198 -1.53 14.94 -16.70
CA ARG A 198 -0.49 15.43 -17.61
C ARG A 198 -0.29 16.94 -17.52
N GLY A 199 -1.37 17.71 -17.61
CA GLY A 199 -1.33 19.13 -17.94
C GLY A 199 -1.41 19.39 -19.45
N SER A 200 -0.82 20.49 -19.93
CA SER A 200 -0.93 20.94 -21.33
C SER A 200 0.30 20.65 -22.20
N ASP A 201 1.29 19.93 -21.68
CA ASP A 201 2.56 19.63 -22.37
C ASP A 201 2.76 18.12 -22.60
N THR A 202 3.88 17.75 -23.21
CA THR A 202 4.16 16.38 -23.66
C THR A 202 5.16 15.63 -22.77
N ARG A 203 5.36 16.09 -21.53
CA ARG A 203 6.30 15.47 -20.60
C ARG A 203 5.88 14.03 -20.24
N PRO A 204 6.84 13.14 -19.94
CA PRO A 204 6.54 11.74 -19.65
C PRO A 204 5.92 11.50 -18.27
N PHE A 205 6.09 12.43 -17.31
CA PHE A 205 5.52 12.32 -15.96
C PHE A 205 4.78 13.60 -15.53
N PRO A 206 3.79 13.50 -14.61
CA PRO A 206 3.07 14.66 -14.04
C PRO A 206 3.91 15.75 -13.36
N TRP A 207 5.23 15.58 -13.26
CA TRP A 207 6.16 16.55 -12.68
C TRP A 207 7.33 16.90 -13.61
N GLY A 208 7.50 16.22 -14.75
CA GLY A 208 8.60 16.50 -15.70
C GLY A 208 9.19 15.24 -16.37
N GLU A 209 10.49 15.30 -16.65
CA GLU A 209 11.21 14.30 -17.45
C GLU A 209 11.66 13.07 -16.65
N GLU A 210 11.90 13.21 -15.35
CA GLU A 210 12.50 12.18 -14.53
C GLU A 210 11.63 11.80 -13.33
N ILE A 211 11.52 10.49 -13.08
CA ILE A 211 10.89 9.96 -11.87
C ILE A 211 11.95 9.77 -10.77
N THR A 212 11.64 10.29 -9.59
CA THR A 212 12.44 10.06 -8.38
C THR A 212 11.56 9.46 -7.30
N ARG A 213 12.18 8.96 -6.24
CA ARG A 213 11.50 8.34 -5.09
C ARG A 213 10.64 9.31 -4.29
N GLN A 214 10.78 10.61 -4.53
CA GLN A 214 10.00 11.66 -3.89
C GLN A 214 8.72 12.00 -4.67
N HIS A 215 8.57 11.49 -5.89
CA HIS A 215 7.46 11.84 -6.77
C HIS A 215 6.31 10.83 -6.75
N ALA A 216 6.63 9.53 -6.61
CA ALA A 216 5.64 8.47 -6.62
C ALA A 216 6.11 7.25 -5.84
N ASN A 217 5.14 6.44 -5.41
CA ASN A 217 5.40 5.09 -4.91
C ASN A 217 5.47 4.11 -6.10
N PHE A 218 6.65 3.54 -6.34
CA PHE A 218 6.91 2.54 -7.39
C PHE A 218 7.97 1.54 -6.92
N TYR A 219 8.11 0.40 -7.61
CA TYR A 219 8.98 -0.71 -7.20
C TYR A 219 10.41 -0.31 -6.78
N ALA A 220 11.06 0.60 -7.50
CA ALA A 220 12.42 1.05 -7.20
C ALA A 220 12.49 2.31 -6.31
N SER A 221 11.35 2.82 -5.83
CA SER A 221 11.28 3.89 -4.82
C SER A 221 11.83 3.43 -3.47
N ARG A 222 11.82 2.11 -3.20
CA ARG A 222 12.12 1.52 -1.90
C ARG A 222 11.20 2.04 -0.78
N ASP A 223 10.05 2.57 -1.15
CA ASP A 223 8.95 2.75 -0.22
C ASP A 223 8.47 1.34 0.23
N PRO A 224 8.23 1.13 1.53
CA PRO A 224 7.83 -0.17 2.05
C PRO A 224 6.38 -0.56 1.73
N PHE A 225 5.59 0.31 1.10
CA PHE A 225 4.17 0.12 0.82
C PHE A 225 3.85 -0.09 -0.66
#